data_AF-A0A540V7D4-F1
#
_entry.id   AF-A0A540V7D4-F1
#
_cell.length_a   1.000
_cell.length_b   1.000
_cell.length_c   1.000
_cell.angle_alpha   90.00
_cell.angle_beta   90.00
_cell.angle_gamma   90.00
#
_symmetry.space_group_name_H-M   'P 1'
#
loop_
_entity.id
_entity.type
_entity.pdbx_description
1 polymer ?
#
loop_
_entity_poly.entity_id
_entity_poly.type
_entity_poly.pdbx_seq_one_letter_code
_entity_poly.pdbx_strand_id
1 'polypeptide(L)'
;MKSWKWPKQSILIIAIVATWIKTAIVYRTSFEFDLENGMQEFILFINPLSFLLFAYGLSLFFKTEKARNRWIIFTSILLSIVLYANVAFYRFFNDFITLPVLFQTSNFGELGTSVAEIIGFKDLLYFADVFIILFAVKFIPKFRNSYSVRKEVRRAYFVLALAVLFLNLGLAEIQRPQLLTRSFDRELLVKNIGTYNYHLYDLYIQSKSSAQRALA
;
A
#
# COMPACT_ATOMS: atom_id res chain seq x y z
N MET A 1 6.19 37.34 13.05
CA MET A 1 5.47 36.22 12.41
C MET A 1 5.83 34.93 13.15
N LYS A 2 4.85 34.24 13.77
CA LYS A 2 5.10 32.97 14.48
C LYS A 2 5.54 31.92 13.45
N SER A 3 6.79 31.45 13.53
CA SER A 3 7.26 30.35 12.70
C SER A 3 6.51 29.07 13.10
N TRP A 4 5.81 28.48 12.13
CA TRP A 4 5.07 27.24 12.31
C TRP A 4 6.02 26.11 12.75
N LYS A 5 5.83 25.58 13.96
CA LYS A 5 6.67 24.50 14.50
C LYS A 5 6.15 23.15 14.03
N TRP A 6 6.81 22.56 13.04
CA TRP A 6 6.49 21.22 12.55
C TRP A 6 6.79 20.15 13.62
N PRO A 7 5.86 19.21 13.88
CA PRO A 7 6.16 18.02 14.68
C PRO A 7 7.28 17.17 14.07
N LYS A 8 8.04 16.45 14.92
CA LYS A 8 9.15 15.57 14.47
C LYS A 8 8.71 14.48 13.48
N GLN A 9 7.45 14.05 13.57
CA GLN A 9 6.85 12.98 12.75
C GLN A 9 6.07 13.50 11.54
N SER A 10 6.17 14.80 11.19
CA SER A 10 5.36 15.40 10.13
C SER A 10 5.52 14.69 8.78
N ILE A 11 6.76 14.35 8.39
CA ILE A 11 7.04 13.67 7.12
C ILE A 11 6.39 12.27 7.08
N LEU A 12 6.39 11.55 8.21
CA LEU A 12 5.74 10.24 8.32
C LEU A 12 4.22 10.36 8.13
N ILE A 13 3.59 11.32 8.82
CA ILE A 13 2.14 11.56 8.72
C ILE A 13 1.78 11.97 7.29
N ILE A 14 2.54 12.90 6.69
CA ILE A 14 2.35 13.33 5.31
C ILE A 14 2.45 12.14 4.36
N ALA A 15 3.44 11.26 4.53
CA ALA A 15 3.60 10.10 3.68
C ALA A 15 2.41 9.13 3.77
N ILE A 16 1.94 8.83 4.99
CA ILE A 16 0.78 7.96 5.20
C ILE A 16 -0.47 8.59 4.57
N VAL A 17 -0.76 9.85 4.85
CA VAL A 17 -1.97 10.53 4.38
C VAL A 17 -1.96 10.74 2.87
N ALA A 18 -0.83 11.19 2.29
CA ALA A 18 -0.72 11.40 0.85
C ALA A 18 -0.89 10.09 0.08
N THR A 19 -0.22 9.02 0.53
CA THR A 19 -0.34 7.69 -0.09
C THR A 19 -1.75 7.14 0.07
N TRP A 20 -2.35 7.29 1.25
CA TRP A 20 -3.71 6.82 1.53
C TRP A 20 -4.75 7.48 0.64
N ILE A 21 -4.77 8.82 0.60
CA ILE A 21 -5.71 9.59 -0.23
C ILE A 21 -5.49 9.25 -1.71
N LYS A 22 -4.23 9.19 -2.16
CA LYS A 22 -3.91 8.78 -3.53
C LYS A 22 -4.47 7.39 -3.83
N THR A 23 -4.25 6.40 -2.98
CA THR A 23 -4.77 5.05 -3.18
C THR A 23 -6.29 5.01 -3.21
N ALA A 24 -6.96 5.77 -2.33
CA ALA A 24 -8.42 5.88 -2.34
C ALA A 24 -8.96 6.50 -3.64
N ILE A 25 -8.29 7.53 -4.17
CA ILE A 25 -8.65 8.12 -5.47
C ILE A 25 -8.48 7.08 -6.59
N VAL A 26 -7.34 6.38 -6.62
CA VAL A 26 -7.04 5.36 -7.63
C VAL A 26 -8.08 4.24 -7.61
N TYR A 27 -8.53 3.81 -6.44
CA TYR A 27 -9.59 2.79 -6.32
C TYR A 27 -10.91 3.21 -6.97
N ARG A 28 -11.19 4.51 -7.05
CA ARG A 28 -12.41 5.03 -7.67
C ARG A 28 -12.28 5.29 -9.15
N THR A 29 -11.09 5.70 -9.58
CA THR A 29 -10.87 6.16 -10.95
C THR A 29 -10.35 5.07 -11.88
N SER A 30 -9.75 4.01 -11.32
CA SER A 30 -8.93 3.07 -12.08
C SER A 30 -9.37 1.62 -11.95
N PHE A 31 -10.24 1.29 -11.00
CA PHE A 31 -10.80 -0.05 -10.82
C PHE A 31 -12.33 0.01 -10.90
N GLU A 32 -12.94 -0.94 -11.61
CA GLU A 32 -14.39 -1.01 -11.85
C GLU A 32 -15.06 -1.82 -10.74
N PHE A 33 -14.95 -1.30 -9.51
CA PHE A 33 -15.51 -1.96 -8.35
C PHE A 33 -17.03 -1.79 -8.28
N ASP A 34 -17.75 -2.91 -8.44
CA ASP A 34 -19.16 -2.96 -8.06
C ASP A 34 -19.28 -2.95 -6.52
N LEU A 35 -19.79 -1.84 -5.97
CA LEU A 35 -19.90 -1.58 -4.54
C LEU A 35 -21.38 -1.40 -4.19
N GLU A 36 -21.91 -2.34 -3.41
CA GLU A 36 -23.36 -2.50 -3.23
C GLU A 36 -23.91 -1.60 -2.12
N ASN A 37 -23.07 -1.16 -1.17
CA ASN A 37 -23.51 -0.44 0.02
C ASN A 37 -22.40 0.41 0.66
N GLY A 38 -22.80 1.31 1.57
CA GLY A 38 -21.88 2.21 2.28
C GLY A 38 -20.84 1.52 3.17
N MET A 39 -21.08 0.28 3.61
CA MET A 39 -20.08 -0.48 4.38
C MET A 39 -18.92 -0.91 3.47
N GLN A 40 -19.21 -1.40 2.27
CA GLN A 40 -18.18 -1.74 1.28
C GLN A 40 -17.35 -0.51 0.90
N GLU A 41 -18.01 0.66 0.80
CA GLU A 41 -17.33 1.93 0.56
C GLU A 41 -16.39 2.34 1.67
N PHE A 42 -16.84 2.18 2.92
CA PHE A 42 -16.03 2.45 4.09
C PHE A 42 -14.85 1.48 4.18
N ILE A 43 -15.07 0.18 3.97
CA ILE A 43 -14.01 -0.83 3.95
C ILE A 43 -12.97 -0.49 2.89
N LEU A 44 -13.39 -0.22 1.65
CA LEU A 44 -12.50 0.13 0.55
C LEU A 44 -11.63 1.36 0.89
N PHE A 45 -12.23 2.36 1.52
CA PHE A 45 -11.52 3.57 1.93
C PHE A 45 -10.46 3.29 3.01
N ILE A 46 -10.75 2.47 4.02
CA ILE A 46 -9.82 2.21 5.14
C ILE A 46 -8.80 1.10 4.84
N ASN A 47 -9.05 0.24 3.86
CA ASN A 47 -8.26 -0.98 3.66
C ASN A 47 -6.75 -0.77 3.41
N PRO A 48 -6.26 0.30 2.76
CA PRO A 48 -4.82 0.41 2.54
C PRO A 48 -4.12 0.89 3.82
N LEU A 49 -4.85 1.51 4.75
CA LEU A 49 -4.29 2.23 5.89
C LEU A 49 -3.51 1.32 6.83
N SER A 50 -3.98 0.09 7.06
CA SER A 50 -3.29 -0.89 7.90
C SER A 50 -1.88 -1.16 7.37
N PHE A 51 -1.74 -1.49 6.09
CA PHE A 51 -0.45 -1.74 5.45
C PHE A 51 0.44 -0.48 5.47
N LEU A 52 -0.11 0.69 5.12
CA LEU A 52 0.64 1.95 5.09
C LEU A 52 1.22 2.30 6.47
N LEU A 53 0.44 2.10 7.53
CA LEU A 53 0.89 2.31 8.90
C LEU A 53 2.09 1.41 9.24
N PHE A 54 2.05 0.13 8.87
CA PHE A 54 3.18 -0.78 9.09
C PHE A 54 4.40 -0.40 8.25
N ALA A 55 4.23 -0.26 6.93
CA ALA A 55 5.33 -0.03 6.00
C ALA A 55 6.07 1.28 6.28
N TYR A 56 5.35 2.39 6.43
CA TYR A 56 5.97 3.66 6.82
C TYR A 56 6.37 3.70 8.30
N GLY A 57 5.67 2.97 9.16
CA GLY A 57 5.97 2.85 10.59
C GLY A 57 7.36 2.30 10.88
N LEU A 58 7.90 1.47 9.99
CA LEU A 58 9.30 1.00 10.09
C LEU A 58 10.30 2.16 10.11
N SER A 59 9.92 3.33 9.57
CA SER A 59 10.73 4.55 9.65
C SER A 59 11.04 5.00 11.09
N LEU A 60 10.20 4.62 12.07
CA LEU A 60 10.34 4.96 13.50
C LEU A 60 11.51 4.24 14.19
N PHE A 61 12.07 3.20 13.57
CA PHE A 61 13.22 2.47 14.09
C PHE A 61 14.57 3.09 13.70
N PHE A 62 14.61 3.97 12.70
CA PHE A 62 15.85 4.60 12.27
C PHE A 62 16.30 5.68 13.24
N LYS A 63 17.60 5.69 13.54
CA LYS A 63 18.25 6.63 14.48
C LYS A 63 18.66 7.96 13.83
N THR A 64 18.57 8.07 12.50
CA THR A 64 18.95 9.28 11.76
C THR A 64 17.82 9.74 10.86
N GLU A 65 17.64 11.07 10.78
CA GLU A 65 16.66 11.69 9.89
C GLU A 65 16.89 11.31 8.42
N LYS A 66 18.15 11.23 7.98
CA LYS A 66 18.50 10.81 6.61
C LYS A 66 18.04 9.39 6.32
N ALA A 67 18.28 8.43 7.22
CA ALA A 67 17.86 7.04 7.01
C ALA A 67 16.33 6.91 7.02
N ARG A 68 15.65 7.59 7.97
CA ARG A 68 14.19 7.67 8.01
C ARG A 68 13.60 8.21 6.70
N ASN A 69 14.10 9.36 6.22
CA ASN A 69 13.56 9.99 5.00
C ASN A 69 13.81 9.13 3.77
N ARG A 70 15.00 8.50 3.66
CA ARG A 70 15.29 7.54 2.58
C ARG A 70 14.33 6.36 2.62
N TRP A 71 14.05 5.81 3.80
CA TRP A 71 13.06 4.73 3.95
C TRP A 71 11.68 5.18 3.48
N ILE A 72 11.18 6.32 3.96
CA ILE A 72 9.86 6.83 3.57
C ILE A 72 9.76 7.06 2.07
N ILE A 73 10.76 7.69 1.44
CA ILE A 73 10.77 7.92 -0.01
C ILE A 73 10.81 6.58 -0.76
N PHE A 74 11.70 5.67 -0.37
CA PHE A 74 11.82 4.34 -0.96
C PHE A 74 10.49 3.58 -0.90
N THR A 75 9.87 3.53 0.29
CA THR A 75 8.56 2.89 0.48
C THR A 75 7.49 3.52 -0.39
N SER A 76 7.42 4.86 -0.49
CA SER A 76 6.44 5.53 -1.37
C SER A 76 6.63 5.17 -2.84
N ILE A 77 7.87 5.18 -3.34
CA ILE A 77 8.16 4.77 -4.71
C ILE A 77 7.73 3.33 -4.94
N LEU A 78 8.10 2.42 -4.04
CA LEU A 78 7.76 1.00 -4.16
C LEU A 78 6.24 0.79 -4.17
N LEU A 79 5.51 1.43 -3.26
CA LEU A 79 4.06 1.29 -3.17
C LEU A 79 3.33 1.94 -4.36
N SER A 80 3.88 3.01 -4.93
CA SER A 80 3.35 3.60 -6.15
C SER A 80 3.61 2.72 -7.37
N ILE A 81 4.77 2.06 -7.46
CA ILE A 81 5.04 1.03 -8.49
C ILE A 81 4.04 -0.12 -8.35
N VAL A 82 3.87 -0.68 -7.14
CA VAL A 82 2.93 -1.80 -6.92
C VAL A 82 1.51 -1.40 -7.29
N LEU A 83 1.03 -0.25 -6.81
CA LEU A 83 -0.32 0.22 -7.13
C LEU A 83 -0.49 0.45 -8.63
N TYR A 84 0.47 1.14 -9.26
CA TYR A 84 0.41 1.45 -10.67
C TYR A 84 0.49 0.19 -11.55
N ALA A 85 1.34 -0.77 -11.21
CA ALA A 85 1.42 -2.04 -11.93
C ALA A 85 0.06 -2.75 -11.92
N ASN A 86 -0.64 -2.77 -10.77
CA ASN A 86 -1.97 -3.36 -10.70
C ASN A 86 -3.00 -2.58 -11.53
N VAL A 87 -2.94 -1.24 -11.55
CA VAL A 87 -3.79 -0.43 -12.43
C VAL A 87 -3.53 -0.75 -13.90
N ALA A 88 -2.26 -0.77 -14.32
CA ALA A 88 -1.89 -1.02 -15.70
C ALA A 88 -2.31 -2.42 -16.16
N PHE A 89 -2.16 -3.42 -15.29
CA PHE A 89 -2.62 -4.78 -15.54
C PHE A 89 -4.15 -4.88 -15.58
N TYR A 90 -4.85 -4.24 -14.63
CA TYR A 90 -6.31 -4.25 -14.58
C TYR A 90 -6.95 -3.63 -15.81
N ARG A 91 -6.39 -2.53 -16.35
CA ARG A 91 -6.88 -1.90 -17.59
C ARG A 91 -6.91 -2.85 -18.79
N PHE A 92 -6.06 -3.88 -18.81
CA PHE A 92 -5.99 -4.86 -19.90
C PHE A 92 -6.71 -6.17 -19.60
N PHE A 93 -6.51 -6.71 -18.40
CA PHE A 93 -6.97 -8.05 -18.04
C PHE A 93 -8.24 -8.05 -17.21
N ASN A 94 -8.71 -6.87 -16.78
CA ASN A 94 -9.79 -6.71 -15.82
C ASN A 94 -9.60 -7.57 -14.56
N ASP A 95 -8.34 -7.70 -14.12
CA ASP A 95 -7.93 -8.55 -13.02
C ASP A 95 -6.69 -7.94 -12.33
N PHE A 96 -6.31 -8.48 -11.17
CA PHE A 96 -5.16 -8.04 -10.39
C PHE A 96 -3.94 -8.93 -10.64
N ILE A 97 -2.76 -8.30 -10.56
CA ILE A 97 -1.49 -9.01 -10.68
C ILE A 97 -1.39 -10.06 -9.57
N THR A 98 -0.85 -11.22 -9.90
CA THR A 98 -0.41 -12.22 -8.90
C THR A 98 1.09 -12.47 -9.06
N LEU A 99 1.71 -12.99 -8.01
CA LEU A 99 3.11 -13.38 -8.01
C LEU A 99 3.42 -14.48 -9.04
N PRO A 100 2.60 -15.54 -9.21
CA PRO A 100 2.78 -16.49 -10.30
C PRO A 100 2.90 -15.82 -11.67
N VAL A 101 2.05 -14.83 -11.98
CA VAL A 101 2.12 -14.10 -13.25
C VAL A 101 3.43 -13.33 -13.39
N LEU A 102 3.91 -12.69 -12.31
CA LEU A 102 5.19 -11.97 -12.32
C LEU A 102 6.40 -12.90 -12.50
N PHE A 103 6.33 -14.14 -12.01
CA PHE A 103 7.42 -15.12 -12.12
C PHE A 103 7.31 -16.02 -13.36
N GLN A 104 6.21 -15.97 -14.11
CA GLN A 104 6.03 -16.74 -15.35
C GLN A 104 6.67 -16.01 -16.55
N THR A 105 8.01 -16.05 -16.61
CA THR A 105 8.83 -15.30 -17.58
C THR A 105 8.53 -15.62 -19.04
N SER A 106 8.05 -16.83 -19.37
CA SER A 106 7.81 -17.25 -20.76
C SER A 106 6.67 -16.49 -21.44
N ASN A 107 5.64 -16.09 -20.68
CA ASN A 107 4.46 -15.39 -21.22
C ASN A 107 4.43 -13.92 -20.79
N PHE A 108 5.24 -13.53 -19.80
CA PHE A 108 5.27 -12.17 -19.27
C PHE A 108 5.74 -11.13 -20.29
N GLY A 109 6.57 -11.52 -21.27
CA GLY A 109 7.03 -10.61 -22.32
C GLY A 109 5.88 -10.06 -23.18
N GLU A 110 4.96 -10.93 -23.61
CA GLU A 110 3.80 -10.55 -24.42
C GLU A 110 2.76 -9.78 -23.60
N LEU A 111 2.52 -10.24 -22.36
CA LEU A 111 1.62 -9.57 -21.41
C LEU A 111 2.12 -8.17 -21.05
N GLY A 112 3.41 -8.03 -20.77
CA GLY A 112 4.06 -6.77 -20.42
C GLY A 112 4.10 -5.79 -21.57
N THR A 113 4.30 -6.27 -22.81
CA THR A 113 4.27 -5.43 -24.01
C THR A 113 2.87 -4.85 -24.21
N SER A 114 1.83 -5.67 -24.09
CA SER A 114 0.44 -5.21 -24.15
C SER A 114 0.21 -4.11 -23.11
N VAL A 115 0.52 -4.38 -21.83
CA VAL A 115 0.38 -3.42 -20.73
C VAL A 115 1.12 -2.10 -20.99
N ALA A 116 2.31 -2.16 -21.59
CA ALA A 116 3.13 -0.98 -21.89
C ALA A 116 2.51 -0.06 -22.95
N GLU A 117 1.71 -0.58 -23.88
CA GLU A 117 1.14 0.18 -25.00
C GLU A 117 0.11 1.24 -24.57
N ILE A 118 -0.56 1.06 -23.42
CA ILE A 118 -1.53 2.03 -22.90
C ILE A 118 -0.95 2.95 -21.82
N ILE A 119 0.36 2.84 -21.55
CA ILE A 119 1.02 3.69 -20.56
C ILE A 119 1.09 5.11 -21.12
N GLY A 120 0.48 6.05 -20.40
CA GLY A 120 0.38 7.44 -20.80
C GLY A 120 1.08 8.37 -19.82
N PHE A 121 1.37 9.60 -20.27
CA PHE A 121 1.99 10.63 -19.42
C PHE A 121 1.19 10.94 -18.14
N LYS A 122 -0.15 10.81 -18.20
CA LYS A 122 -1.04 11.01 -17.03
C LYS A 122 -0.78 10.00 -15.92
N ASP A 123 -0.15 8.86 -16.22
CA ASP A 123 0.15 7.83 -15.23
C ASP A 123 1.23 8.27 -14.21
N LEU A 124 1.95 9.37 -14.48
CA LEU A 124 2.79 10.03 -13.47
C LEU A 124 1.99 10.46 -12.23
N LEU A 125 0.67 10.68 -12.35
CA LEU A 125 -0.20 11.02 -11.23
C LEU A 125 -0.33 9.89 -10.19
N TYR A 126 -0.08 8.63 -10.58
CA TYR A 126 -0.03 7.50 -9.62
C TYR A 126 1.14 7.61 -8.62
N PHE A 127 2.11 8.49 -8.92
CA PHE A 127 3.26 8.81 -8.10
C PHE A 127 3.15 10.19 -7.41
N ALA A 128 1.95 10.81 -7.40
CA ALA A 128 1.73 12.12 -6.79
C ALA A 128 2.18 12.20 -5.32
N ASP A 129 1.96 11.13 -4.55
CA ASP A 129 2.41 11.00 -3.16
C ASP A 129 3.94 11.08 -3.03
N VAL A 130 4.68 10.48 -3.96
CA VAL A 130 6.15 10.53 -3.99
C VAL A 130 6.61 11.98 -4.12
N PHE A 131 6.02 12.75 -5.05
CA PHE A 131 6.35 14.15 -5.23
C PHE A 131 6.03 14.98 -3.99
N ILE A 132 4.85 14.77 -3.38
CA ILE A 132 4.44 15.43 -2.13
C ILE A 132 5.45 15.16 -1.02
N ILE A 133 5.89 13.91 -0.86
CA ILE A 133 6.87 13.51 0.16
C ILE A 133 8.24 14.12 -0.12
N LEU A 134 8.69 14.14 -1.38
CA LEU A 134 9.96 14.77 -1.78
C LEU A 134 9.95 16.27 -1.45
N PHE A 135 8.85 16.96 -1.76
CA PHE A 135 8.69 18.36 -1.39
C PHE A 135 8.66 18.56 0.13
N ALA A 136 7.95 17.71 0.88
CA ALA A 136 7.93 17.76 2.34
C ALA A 136 9.34 17.58 2.93
N VAL A 137 10.12 16.63 2.43
CA VAL A 137 11.51 16.40 2.87
C VAL A 137 12.43 17.57 2.53
N LYS A 138 12.20 18.26 1.40
CA LYS A 138 12.99 19.42 0.97
C LYS A 138 12.69 20.68 1.77
N PHE A 139 11.42 20.94 2.07
CA PHE A 139 10.97 22.21 2.65
C PHE A 139 10.76 22.18 4.17
N ILE A 140 10.51 21.01 4.78
CA ILE A 140 10.39 20.91 6.23
C ILE A 140 11.80 20.98 6.86
N PRO A 141 12.05 21.90 7.82
CA PRO A 141 13.36 22.07 8.43
C PRO A 141 13.87 20.78 9.09
N LYS A 142 15.14 20.47 8.86
CA LYS A 142 15.83 19.33 9.48
C LYS A 142 16.00 19.55 10.97
N PHE A 143 15.80 18.50 11.76
CA PHE A 143 16.04 18.56 13.20
C PHE A 143 17.53 18.32 13.48
N ARG A 144 18.20 19.29 14.12
CA ARG A 144 19.64 19.22 14.44
C ARG A 144 19.99 18.22 15.55
N ASN A 145 19.01 17.75 16.31
CA ASN A 145 19.23 16.80 17.42
C ASN A 145 19.08 15.35 16.97
N SER A 146 19.67 14.44 17.76
CA SER A 146 19.47 12.99 17.64
C SER A 146 18.00 12.64 17.42
N TYR A 147 17.72 12.00 16.28
CA TYR A 147 16.38 11.56 15.91
C TYR A 147 16.14 10.19 16.52
N SER A 148 15.71 10.16 17.78
CA SER A 148 15.25 8.94 18.43
C SER A 148 13.78 9.08 18.81
N VAL A 149 13.00 8.07 18.43
CA VAL A 149 11.60 7.93 18.86
C VAL A 149 11.58 7.09 20.11
N ARG A 150 10.96 7.63 21.17
CA ARG A 150 10.76 6.94 22.45
C ARG A 150 10.09 5.58 22.23
N LYS A 151 10.48 4.58 23.01
CA LYS A 151 10.01 3.19 22.84
C LYS A 151 8.49 3.09 23.04
N GLU A 152 7.96 3.88 23.96
CA GLU A 152 6.54 3.96 24.30
C GLU A 152 5.72 4.48 23.12
N VAL A 153 6.19 5.54 22.46
CA VAL A 153 5.54 6.11 21.25
C VAL A 153 5.54 5.10 20.11
N ARG A 154 6.66 4.40 19.91
CA ARG A 154 6.76 3.35 18.88
C ARG A 154 5.80 2.19 19.17
N ARG A 155 5.73 1.73 20.42
CA ARG A 155 4.78 0.69 20.85
C ARG A 155 3.34 1.12 20.60
N ALA A 156 2.95 2.31 21.06
CA ALA A 156 1.61 2.84 20.85
C ALA A 156 1.24 2.92 19.36
N TYR A 157 2.19 3.38 18.52
CA TYR A 157 2.01 3.44 17.08
C TYR A 157 1.70 2.05 16.47
N PHE A 158 2.48 1.02 16.80
CA PHE A 158 2.25 -0.32 16.24
C PHE A 158 1.02 -1.03 16.84
N VAL A 159 0.65 -0.72 18.08
CA VAL A 159 -0.64 -1.15 18.64
C VAL A 159 -1.80 -0.54 17.85
N LEU A 160 -1.72 0.75 17.51
CA LEU A 160 -2.70 1.40 16.65
C LEU A 160 -2.72 0.76 15.25
N ALA A 161 -1.56 0.49 14.64
CA ALA A 161 -1.48 -0.17 13.34
C ALA A 161 -2.13 -1.56 13.36
N LEU A 162 -1.89 -2.35 14.42
CA LEU A 162 -2.56 -3.64 14.63
C LEU A 162 -4.07 -3.47 14.82
N ALA A 163 -4.52 -2.49 15.60
CA ALA A 163 -5.93 -2.22 15.80
C ALA A 163 -6.64 -1.88 14.47
N VAL A 164 -6.02 -1.05 13.63
CA VAL A 164 -6.53 -0.72 12.28
C VAL A 164 -6.55 -1.95 11.38
N LEU A 165 -5.52 -2.79 11.43
CA LEU A 165 -5.48 -4.06 10.68
C LEU A 165 -6.63 -4.98 11.10
N PHE A 166 -6.78 -5.27 12.39
CA PHE A 166 -7.85 -6.14 12.89
C PHE A 166 -9.24 -5.56 12.66
N LEU A 167 -9.40 -4.23 12.74
CA LEU A 167 -10.65 -3.57 12.40
C LEU A 167 -11.00 -3.79 10.92
N ASN A 168 -10.06 -3.54 10.00
CA ASN A 168 -10.29 -3.75 8.57
C ASN A 168 -10.60 -5.23 8.26
N LEU A 169 -9.83 -6.17 8.83
CA LEU A 169 -10.07 -7.61 8.64
C LEU A 169 -11.41 -8.07 9.24
N GLY A 170 -11.77 -7.56 10.42
CA GLY A 170 -13.05 -7.89 11.05
C GLY A 170 -14.24 -7.39 10.23
N LEU A 171 -14.16 -6.16 9.71
CA LEU A 171 -15.19 -5.61 8.83
C LEU A 171 -15.26 -6.38 7.50
N ALA A 172 -14.10 -6.75 6.92
CA ALA A 172 -14.02 -7.56 5.72
C ALA A 172 -14.67 -8.95 5.90
N GLU A 173 -14.40 -9.63 7.02
CA GLU A 173 -14.98 -10.95 7.32
C GLU A 173 -16.48 -10.88 7.58
N ILE A 174 -16.97 -9.81 8.22
CA ILE A 174 -18.42 -9.57 8.38
C ILE A 174 -19.08 -9.33 7.02
N GLN A 175 -18.45 -8.54 6.16
CA GLN A 175 -18.98 -8.16 4.85
C GLN A 175 -18.96 -9.32 3.84
N ARG A 176 -17.90 -10.14 3.88
CA ARG A 176 -17.72 -11.32 3.02
C ARG A 176 -17.16 -12.46 3.89
N PRO A 177 -18.02 -13.29 4.49
CA PRO A 177 -17.58 -14.41 5.30
C PRO A 177 -16.66 -15.35 4.52
N GLN A 178 -15.62 -15.85 5.18
CA GLN A 178 -14.63 -16.78 4.62
C GLN A 178 -13.77 -16.18 3.50
N LEU A 179 -13.66 -14.84 3.44
CA LEU A 179 -12.90 -14.11 2.43
C LEU A 179 -11.48 -14.70 2.23
N LEU A 180 -10.72 -14.87 3.31
CA LEU A 180 -9.32 -15.30 3.24
C LEU A 180 -9.13 -16.82 3.13
N THR A 181 -10.20 -17.60 3.20
CA THR A 181 -10.11 -19.07 3.19
C THR A 181 -10.71 -19.69 1.93
N ARG A 182 -11.64 -19.00 1.27
CA ARG A 182 -12.37 -19.51 0.11
C ARG A 182 -12.43 -18.55 -1.08
N SER A 183 -11.91 -17.32 -0.97
CA SER A 183 -11.91 -16.41 -2.11
C SER A 183 -10.73 -16.69 -3.06
N PHE A 184 -11.07 -17.19 -4.24
CA PHE A 184 -10.18 -17.16 -5.41
C PHE A 184 -10.33 -15.87 -6.21
N ASP A 185 -11.38 -15.09 -5.91
CA ASP A 185 -11.65 -13.80 -6.52
C ASP A 185 -10.71 -12.74 -5.92
N ARG A 186 -9.82 -12.24 -6.77
CA ARG A 186 -8.78 -11.26 -6.41
C ARG A 186 -9.37 -9.87 -6.26
N GLU A 187 -10.39 -9.54 -7.04
CA GLU A 187 -11.12 -8.28 -6.88
C GLU A 187 -11.78 -8.22 -5.50
N LEU A 188 -12.41 -9.32 -5.07
CA LEU A 188 -12.99 -9.42 -3.73
C LEU A 188 -11.94 -9.20 -2.63
N LEU A 189 -10.74 -9.76 -2.79
CA LEU A 189 -9.63 -9.55 -1.85
C LEU A 189 -9.18 -8.09 -1.86
N VAL A 190 -8.90 -7.50 -3.03
CA VAL A 190 -8.41 -6.11 -3.12
C VAL A 190 -9.44 -5.12 -2.58
N LYS A 191 -10.73 -5.31 -2.86
CA LYS A 191 -11.81 -4.45 -2.32
C LYS A 191 -11.85 -4.45 -0.79
N ASN A 192 -11.59 -5.60 -0.17
CA ASN A 192 -11.79 -5.77 1.27
C ASN A 192 -10.53 -5.54 2.12
N ILE A 193 -9.37 -6.02 1.66
CA ILE A 193 -8.10 -5.95 2.41
C ILE A 193 -7.07 -5.02 1.78
N GLY A 194 -7.33 -4.52 0.57
CA GLY A 194 -6.46 -3.58 -0.14
C GLY A 194 -5.38 -4.25 -0.96
N THR A 195 -4.93 -3.54 -2.00
CA THR A 195 -3.94 -4.01 -2.98
C THR A 195 -2.66 -4.51 -2.30
N TYR A 196 -2.16 -3.78 -1.30
CA TYR A 196 -0.89 -4.12 -0.65
C TYR A 196 -0.98 -5.38 0.21
N ASN A 197 -2.03 -5.53 1.02
CA ASN A 197 -2.24 -6.74 1.81
C ASN A 197 -2.59 -7.94 0.91
N TYR A 198 -3.30 -7.71 -0.20
CA TYR A 198 -3.56 -8.73 -1.20
C TYR A 198 -2.26 -9.35 -1.74
N HIS A 199 -1.24 -8.56 -2.08
CA HIS A 199 0.05 -9.09 -2.52
C HIS A 199 0.78 -9.88 -1.42
N LEU A 200 0.63 -9.51 -0.14
CA LEU A 200 1.14 -10.32 0.97
C LEU A 200 0.39 -11.65 1.11
N TYR A 201 -0.94 -11.62 0.94
CA TYR A 201 -1.78 -12.81 0.96
C TYR A 201 -1.42 -13.77 -0.18
N ASP A 202 -1.28 -13.25 -1.41
CA ASP A 202 -0.89 -14.03 -2.57
C ASP A 202 0.49 -14.68 -2.38
N LEU A 203 1.47 -13.94 -1.82
CA LEU A 203 2.79 -14.49 -1.46
C LEU A 203 2.70 -15.65 -0.49
N TYR A 204 1.86 -15.52 0.53
CA TYR A 204 1.64 -16.56 1.53
C TYR A 204 1.02 -17.82 0.90
N ILE A 205 -0.04 -17.67 0.10
CA ILE A 205 -0.71 -18.78 -0.57
C ILE A 205 0.24 -19.49 -1.54
N GLN A 206 1.00 -18.73 -2.34
CA GLN A 206 1.94 -19.30 -3.28
C GLN A 206 3.06 -20.06 -2.58
N SER A 207 3.59 -19.51 -1.49
CA SER A 207 4.63 -20.15 -0.68
C SER A 207 4.12 -21.45 -0.04
N LYS A 208 2.89 -21.44 0.49
CA LYS A 208 2.22 -22.62 1.05
C LYS A 208 1.99 -23.70 -0.01
N SER A 209 1.46 -23.34 -1.18
CA SER A 209 1.22 -24.29 -2.28
C SER A 209 2.51 -24.91 -2.79
N SER A 210 3.57 -24.10 -2.94
CA SER A 210 4.90 -24.60 -3.36
C SER A 210 5.48 -25.58 -2.35
N ALA A 211 5.36 -25.30 -1.04
CA ALA A 211 5.83 -26.21 0.00
C ALA A 211 5.05 -27.54 0.00
N GLN A 212 3.72 -27.49 -0.18
CA GLN A 212 2.91 -28.70 -0.26
C GLN A 212 3.28 -29.58 -1.47
N ARG A 213 3.53 -28.98 -2.64
CA ARG A 213 3.98 -29.72 -3.83
C ARG A 213 5.37 -30.33 -3.68
N ALA A 214 6.27 -29.67 -2.95
CA ALA A 214 7.61 -30.20 -2.71
C ALA A 214 7.64 -31.36 -1.70
N LEU A 215 6.58 -31.51 -0.89
CA LEU A 215 6.44 -32.57 0.11
C LEU A 215 5.53 -33.72 -0.35
N ALA A 216 4.86 -33.57 -1.49
CA ALA A 216 4.01 -34.59 -2.11
C ALA A 216 4.83 -35.43 -3.10
#